data_AF-A0A5P9FEA7-F1
#
_entry.id   AF-A0A5P9FEA7-F1
#
_cell.length_a   1.000
_cell.length_b   1.000
_cell.length_c   1.000
_cell.angle_alpha   90.00
_cell.angle_beta   90.00
_cell.angle_gamma   90.00
#
_symmetry.space_group_name_H-M   'P 1'
#
loop_
_entity.id
_entity.type
_entity.pdbx_description
1 polymer ?
#
loop_
_entity_poly.entity_id
_entity_poly.type
_entity_poly.pdbx_seq_one_letter_code
_entity_poly.pdbx_strand_id
1 'polypeptide(L)' 'MRAAKQSGTNAIHPGNGLLSESPDFIDDCVKAGTAFIGPRALGDRACACKEAVAAGVPIIPAM' A
#
# COMPACT_ATOMS: atom_id res chain seq x y z
N MET A 1 0.15 2.17 -15.14
CA MET A 1 -1.04 1.46 -15.67
C MET A 1 -1.03 1.15 -17.17
N ARG A 2 -0.41 1.95 -18.05
CA ARG A 2 -0.43 1.69 -19.51
C ARG A 2 0.08 0.29 -19.90
N ALA A 3 1.22 -0.13 -19.37
CA ALA A 3 1.80 -1.45 -19.65
C ALA A 3 0.88 -2.61 -19.20
N ALA A 4 0.31 -2.53 -17.99
CA ALA A 4 -0.63 -3.53 -17.47
C ALA A 4 -1.88 -3.69 -18.33
N LYS A 5 -2.41 -2.58 -18.88
CA LYS A 5 -3.54 -2.61 -19.81
C LYS A 5 -3.18 -3.29 -21.14
N GLN A 6 -1.96 -3.06 -21.64
CA GLN A 6 -1.50 -3.65 -22.89
C GLN A 6 -1.18 -5.14 -22.76
N SER A 7 -0.71 -5.58 -21.59
CA SER A 7 -0.39 -6.99 -21.32
C SER A 7 -1.60 -7.84 -20.94
N GLY A 8 -2.75 -7.22 -20.65
CA GLY A 8 -3.95 -7.94 -20.19
C GLY A 8 -3.78 -8.55 -18.79
N THR A 9 -2.87 -8.02 -17.97
CA THR A 9 -2.57 -8.57 -16.66
C THR A 9 -3.67 -8.20 -15.65
N ASN A 10 -4.05 -9.15 -14.80
CA ASN A 10 -5.10 -8.99 -13.80
C ASN A 10 -4.59 -8.61 -12.40
N ALA A 11 -3.28 -8.62 -12.16
CA ALA A 11 -2.68 -8.23 -10.89
C ALA A 11 -1.29 -7.57 -11.04
N ILE A 12 -0.96 -6.65 -10.14
CA ILE A 12 0.35 -5.97 -10.06
C ILE A 12 0.90 -6.12 -8.65
N HIS A 13 2.11 -6.68 -8.55
CA HIS A 13 2.93 -6.64 -7.34
C HIS A 13 3.98 -5.53 -7.46
N PRO A 14 3.99 -4.51 -6.58
CA PRO A 14 4.83 -3.31 -6.75
C PRO A 14 6.29 -3.50 -6.33
N GLY A 15 6.62 -4.61 -5.67
CA GLY A 15 7.95 -4.82 -5.07
C GLY A 15 8.14 -3.97 -3.81
N ASN A 16 9.39 -3.63 -3.48
CA ASN A 16 9.75 -2.78 -2.33
C ASN A 16 10.26 -1.42 -2.83
N GLY A 17 9.83 -0.33 -2.19
CA GLY A 17 10.11 1.04 -2.63
C GLY A 17 9.30 1.45 -3.87
N LEU A 18 9.53 2.67 -4.38
CA LEU A 18 8.81 3.27 -5.51
C LEU A 18 7.28 3.38 -5.29
N LEU A 19 6.48 2.64 -6.06
CA LEU A 19 5.03 2.73 -6.08
C LEU A 19 4.37 1.83 -5.03
N SER A 20 5.16 1.04 -4.29
CA SER A 20 4.65 0.17 -3.22
C SER A 20 4.01 0.94 -2.08
N GLU A 21 4.37 2.21 -1.89
CA GLU A 21 3.86 3.08 -0.83
C GLU A 21 2.98 4.22 -1.38
N SER A 22 2.66 4.22 -2.68
CA SER A 22 1.86 5.27 -3.32
C SER A 22 0.36 4.94 -3.24
N PRO A 23 -0.45 5.71 -2.49
CA PRO A 23 -1.90 5.49 -2.42
C PRO A 23 -2.59 5.68 -3.78
N ASP A 24 -2.12 6.68 -4.55
CA ASP A 24 -2.64 6.99 -5.88
C ASP A 24 -2.48 5.80 -6.83
N PHE A 25 -1.37 5.08 -6.74
CA PHE A 25 -1.13 3.92 -7.58
C PHE A 25 -2.06 2.74 -7.24
N ILE A 26 -2.38 2.55 -5.96
CA ILE A 26 -3.35 1.54 -5.52
C ILE A 26 -4.73 1.89 -6.07
N ASP A 27 -5.14 3.15 -5.95
CA ASP A 27 -6.44 3.62 -6.45
C ASP A 27 -6.54 3.48 -7.98
N ASP A 28 -5.45 3.73 -8.71
CA ASP A 28 -5.36 3.53 -10.15
C ASP A 28 -5.46 2.05 -10.54
N CYS A 29 -4.88 1.14 -9.74
CA CYS A 29 -5.04 -0.31 -9.93
C CYS A 29 -6.50 -0.73 -9.76
N VAL A 30 -7.16 -0.27 -8.69
CA VAL A 30 -8.57 -0.53 -8.41
C VAL A 30 -9.47 0.00 -9.53
N LYS A 31 -9.27 1.25 -9.98
CA LYS A 31 -10.03 1.86 -11.09
C LYS A 31 -9.83 1.12 -12.41
N ALA A 32 -8.66 0.51 -12.62
CA ALA A 32 -8.37 -0.26 -13.82
C ALA A 32 -8.87 -1.72 -13.77
N GLY A 33 -9.45 -2.17 -12.64
CA GLY A 33 -9.84 -3.57 -12.45
C GLY A 33 -8.64 -4.52 -12.32
N THR A 34 -7.46 -4.00 -11.97
CA THR A 34 -6.23 -4.78 -11.77
C THR A 34 -5.99 -4.91 -10.27
N ALA A 35 -5.85 -6.13 -9.77
CA ALA A 35 -5.59 -6.38 -8.36
C ALA A 35 -4.22 -5.85 -7.94
N PHE A 36 -4.16 -5.00 -6.93
CA PHE A 36 -2.89 -4.61 -6.31
C PHE A 36 -2.50 -5.65 -5.26
N ILE A 37 -1.35 -6.30 -5.43
CA ILE A 37 -0.84 -7.30 -4.49
C ILE A 37 0.10 -6.60 -3.51
N GLY A 38 -0.46 -6.15 -2.39
CA GLY A 38 0.28 -5.52 -1.30
C GLY A 38 -0.67 -4.88 -0.29
N PRO A 39 -0.19 -4.58 0.92
CA PRO A 39 -0.97 -3.81 1.88
C PRO A 39 -1.25 -2.42 1.33
N ARG A 40 -2.40 -1.84 1.65
CA ARG A 40 -2.56 -0.39 1.53
C ARG A 40 -1.56 0.24 2.49
N ALA A 41 -0.82 1.25 2.02
CA ALA A 41 0.20 1.90 2.82
C ALA A 41 -0.38 2.25 4.20
N LEU A 42 0.18 1.65 5.24
CA LEU A 42 0.10 2.21 6.59
C LEU A 42 0.71 3.61 6.45
N GLY A 43 0.03 4.63 6.95
CA GLY A 43 0.44 6.02 6.76
C GLY A 43 1.82 6.34 7.36
N ASP A 44 2.03 7.58 7.79
CA ASP A 44 3.27 7.90 8.49
C ASP A 44 3.47 7.05 9.77
N ARG A 45 4.69 7.10 10.33
CA ARG A 45 5.05 6.40 11.57
C ARG A 45 4.09 6.71 12.72
N ALA A 46 3.51 7.91 12.78
CA ALA A 46 2.61 8.29 13.86
C ALA A 46 1.25 7.59 13.71
N CYS A 47 0.72 7.47 12.50
CA CYS A 47 -0.48 6.68 12.21
C CYS A 47 -0.28 5.20 12.56
N ALA A 48 0.83 4.60 12.12
CA ALA A 48 1.14 3.20 12.45
C ALA A 48 1.26 2.96 13.97
N CYS A 49 1.86 3.91 14.68
CA CYS A 49 2.01 3.88 16.13
C CYS A 49 0.65 3.93 16.86
N LYS A 50 -0.26 4.81 16.42
CA LYS A 50 -1.63 4.90 16.97
C LYS A 50 -2.42 3.61 16.78
N GLU A 51 -2.36 3.03 15.58
CA GLU A 51 -3.04 1.78 15.27
C GLU A 51 -2.49 0.61 16.09
N ALA A 52 -1.18 0.54 16.26
CA ALA A 52 -0.54 -0.47 17.10
C ALA A 52 -0.98 -0.37 18.58
N VAL A 53 -1.04 0.85 19.14
CA VAL A 53 -1.57 1.08 20.49
C VAL A 53 -3.04 0.66 20.60
N ALA A 54 -3.88 1.00 19.61
CA ALA A 54 -5.29 0.60 19.58
C ALA A 54 -5.47 -0.92 19.50
N ALA A 55 -4.55 -1.62 18.83
CA ALA A 55 -4.50 -3.08 18.76
C ALA A 55 -3.90 -3.75 20.01
N GLY A 56 -3.49 -2.98 21.03
CA GLY A 56 -2.85 -3.50 22.25
C GLY A 56 -1.42 -3.97 22.04
N VAL A 57 -0.79 -3.60 20.92
CA VAL A 57 0.60 -3.94 20.63
C VAL A 57 1.51 -2.98 21.41
N PRO A 58 2.46 -3.49 22.21
CA PRO A 58 3.39 -2.63 22.93
C PRO A 58 4.31 -1.89 21.95
N ILE A 59 4.37 -0.57 22.09
CA ILE A 59 5.20 0.30 21.26
C ILE A 59 6.27 0.95 22.14
N ILE A 60 7.50 1.03 21.62
CA ILE A 60 8.58 1.80 22.24
C ILE A 60 8.25 3.29 22.05
N PRO A 61 8.14 4.09 23.13
CA PRO A 61 7.94 5.54 23.01
C PRO A 61 9.03 6.15 22.14
N ALA A 62 8.65 6.79 21.04
CA ALA A 62 9.56 7.65 20.30
C ALA A 62 9.68 8.97 21.08
N MET A 63 10.92 9.44 21.28
CA MET A 63 11.20 10.78 21.84
C MET A 63 10.66 11.88 20.94
#